data_AF-A0A1C7M8Z3-F1
#
_entry.id   AF-A0A1C7M8Z3-F1
#
_cell.length_a   1.000
_cell.length_b   1.000
_cell.length_c   1.000
_cell.angle_alpha   90.00
_cell.angle_beta   90.00
_cell.angle_gamma   90.00
#
_symmetry.space_group_name_H-M   'P 1'
#
loop_
_entity.id
_entity.type
_entity.pdbx_description
1 polymer ?
#
loop_
_entity_poly.entity_id
_entity_poly.type
_entity_poly.pdbx_seq_one_letter_code
_entity_poly.pdbx_strand_id
1 'polypeptide(L)'
;MLSHSAFLAFVVCAVGASAAFVGCSPAQITALDAAIPVAQTYAAAALDQINADPTGSMPGYAAWFGAPSIARRNLVLQHFALVNGNNFQNYIYDCTGAGARCTPNVAAYVDANTFGTVNLCAPYWTLPPDSRETFQSQASTIVHEATHFAANGETRDYKRTVGDCQILALTRPDQAVMNAASHEYFAVQSALV
;
A
#
# COMPACT_ATOMS: atom_id res chain seq x y z
N MET A 1 35.50 22.85 -48.37
CA MET A 1 34.29 23.34 -47.69
C MET A 1 33.56 22.12 -47.13
N LEU A 2 33.80 21.75 -45.87
CA LEU A 2 33.17 20.61 -45.20
C LEU A 2 32.10 21.15 -44.25
N SER A 3 30.84 21.03 -44.67
CA SER A 3 29.67 21.40 -43.88
C SER A 3 29.46 20.34 -42.79
N HIS A 4 29.52 20.75 -41.53
CA HIS A 4 29.20 19.91 -40.38
C HIS A 4 27.73 20.12 -40.04
N SER A 5 26.88 19.13 -40.35
CA SER A 5 25.51 19.09 -39.86
C SER A 5 25.51 18.68 -38.39
N ALA A 6 25.17 19.62 -37.50
CA ALA A 6 24.88 19.34 -36.10
C ALA A 6 23.46 18.77 -35.99
N PHE A 7 23.33 17.51 -35.58
CA PHE A 7 22.06 16.95 -35.13
C PHE A 7 21.77 17.47 -33.72
N LEU A 8 20.73 18.29 -33.57
CA LEU A 8 20.13 18.57 -32.26
C LEU A 8 19.44 17.29 -31.77
N ALA A 9 20.00 16.65 -30.75
CA ALA A 9 19.29 15.65 -29.98
C ALA A 9 18.28 16.37 -29.07
N PHE A 10 16.99 16.23 -29.36
CA PHE A 10 15.94 16.60 -28.42
C PHE A 10 15.94 15.58 -27.28
N VAL A 11 16.33 16.02 -26.08
CA VAL A 11 16.08 15.26 -24.85
C VAL A 11 14.58 15.36 -24.58
N VAL A 12 13.85 14.31 -24.93
CA VAL A 12 12.50 14.11 -24.42
C VAL A 12 12.65 13.66 -22.97
N CYS A 13 12.46 14.58 -22.02
CA CYS A 13 12.16 14.17 -20.65
C CYS A 13 10.83 13.41 -20.71
N ALA A 14 10.87 12.09 -20.58
CA ALA A 14 9.67 11.33 -20.26
C ALA A 14 9.16 11.89 -18.94
N VAL A 15 8.08 12.67 -18.99
CA VAL A 15 7.36 13.06 -17.79
C VAL A 15 6.88 11.73 -17.21
N GLY A 16 7.49 11.32 -16.09
CA GLY A 16 7.04 10.14 -15.36
C GLY A 16 5.54 10.28 -15.12
N ALA A 17 4.78 9.22 -15.40
CA ALA A 17 3.35 9.23 -15.15
C ALA A 17 3.11 9.67 -13.69
N SER A 18 2.24 10.68 -13.55
CA SER A 18 1.87 11.27 -12.27
C SER A 18 0.49 10.77 -11.89
N ALA A 19 0.19 10.75 -10.59
CA ALA A 19 -1.07 10.19 -10.11
C ALA A 19 -2.25 10.96 -10.71
N ALA A 20 -3.31 10.24 -11.04
CA ALA A 20 -4.53 10.87 -11.52
C ALA A 20 -5.42 11.18 -10.31
N PHE A 21 -5.98 12.39 -10.27
CA PHE A 21 -6.81 12.85 -9.17
C PHE A 21 -8.22 13.18 -9.67
N VAL A 22 -9.25 12.57 -9.08
CA VAL A 22 -10.65 12.80 -9.43
C VAL A 22 -11.35 13.49 -8.27
N GLY A 23 -11.88 14.70 -8.49
CA GLY A 23 -12.62 15.43 -7.46
C GLY A 23 -11.78 15.89 -6.26
N CYS A 24 -10.44 15.86 -6.35
CA CYS A 24 -9.55 16.26 -5.27
C CYS A 24 -9.33 17.77 -5.25
N SER A 25 -9.43 18.37 -4.06
CA SER A 25 -9.00 19.74 -3.79
C SER A 25 -7.47 19.87 -3.81
N PRO A 26 -6.90 21.08 -3.97
CA PRO A 26 -5.46 21.28 -3.93
C PRO A 26 -4.78 20.74 -2.66
N ALA A 27 -5.42 20.89 -1.50
CA ALA A 27 -4.88 20.38 -0.23
C ALA A 27 -4.85 18.84 -0.19
N GLN A 28 -5.87 18.19 -0.75
CA GLN A 28 -5.91 16.73 -0.87
C GLN A 28 -4.85 16.20 -1.83
N ILE A 29 -4.60 16.90 -2.94
CA ILE A 29 -3.51 16.56 -3.88
C ILE A 29 -2.16 16.67 -3.16
N THR A 30 -1.89 17.77 -2.46
CA THR A 30 -0.64 17.91 -1.68
C THR A 30 -0.47 16.80 -0.64
N ALA A 31 -1.54 16.40 0.05
CA ALA A 31 -1.51 15.30 1.00
C ALA A 31 -1.20 13.95 0.33
N LEU A 32 -1.80 13.68 -0.84
CA LEU A 32 -1.52 12.48 -1.63
C LEU A 32 -0.10 12.48 -2.18
N ASP A 33 0.39 13.59 -2.72
CA ASP A 33 1.77 13.72 -3.21
C ASP A 33 2.80 13.44 -2.11
N ALA A 34 2.47 13.76 -0.85
CA ALA A 34 3.30 13.39 0.30
C ALA A 34 3.17 11.91 0.68
N ALA A 35 1.97 11.35 0.65
CA ALA A 35 1.69 9.98 1.10
C ALA A 35 2.15 8.89 0.12
N ILE A 36 2.01 9.10 -1.18
CA ILE A 36 2.33 8.12 -2.23
C ILE A 36 3.78 7.60 -2.17
N PRO A 37 4.83 8.46 -2.13
CA PRO A 37 6.20 7.97 -2.06
C PRO A 37 6.51 7.25 -0.74
N VAL A 38 5.85 7.63 0.36
CA VAL A 38 5.97 6.94 1.65
C VAL A 38 5.32 5.55 1.57
N ALA A 39 4.17 5.42 0.91
CA ALA A 39 3.52 4.13 0.70
C ALA A 39 4.40 3.17 -0.12
N GLN A 40 5.06 3.69 -1.17
CA GLN A 40 6.03 2.90 -1.94
C GLN A 40 7.20 2.43 -1.07
N THR A 41 7.69 3.31 -0.18
CA THR A 41 8.75 2.97 0.79
C THR A 41 8.31 1.87 1.75
N TYR A 42 7.07 1.91 2.24
CA TYR A 42 6.52 0.87 3.12
C TYR A 42 6.42 -0.48 2.40
N ALA A 43 5.94 -0.51 1.15
CA ALA A 43 5.86 -1.73 0.36
C ALA A 43 7.26 -2.34 0.09
N ALA A 44 8.24 -1.50 -0.24
CA ALA A 44 9.62 -1.93 -0.44
C ALA A 44 10.25 -2.50 0.84
N ALA A 45 10.11 -1.79 1.96
CA ALA A 45 10.65 -2.23 3.25
C ALA A 45 10.03 -3.56 3.71
N ALA A 46 8.72 -3.75 3.51
CA ALA A 46 8.04 -5.00 3.79
C ALA A 46 8.62 -6.18 2.98
N LEU A 47 8.83 -5.97 1.68
CA LEU A 47 9.42 -6.97 0.80
C LEU A 47 10.83 -7.35 1.26
N ASP A 48 11.65 -6.36 1.62
CA ASP A 48 13.01 -6.58 2.11
C ASP A 48 13.03 -7.35 3.43
N GLN A 49 12.17 -7.00 4.39
CA GLN A 49 12.07 -7.73 5.66
C GLN A 49 11.65 -9.19 5.47
N ILE A 50 10.67 -9.45 4.58
CA ILE A 50 10.25 -10.83 4.30
C ILE A 50 11.38 -11.62 3.64
N ASN A 51 12.15 -11.00 2.73
CA ASN A 51 13.32 -11.63 2.11
C ASN A 51 14.44 -11.94 3.12
N ALA A 52 14.62 -11.08 4.13
CA ALA A 52 15.56 -11.30 5.22
C ALA A 52 15.11 -12.38 6.22
N ASP A 53 13.82 -12.73 6.25
CA ASP A 53 13.25 -13.79 7.10
C ASP A 53 12.71 -14.98 6.26
N PRO A 54 13.61 -15.85 5.74
CA PRO A 54 13.21 -16.96 4.86
C PRO A 54 12.32 -18.00 5.55
N THR A 55 12.30 -18.04 6.87
CA THR A 55 11.52 -18.99 7.67
C THR A 55 10.23 -18.39 8.25
N GLY A 56 10.00 -17.08 8.13
CA GLY A 56 8.84 -16.41 8.76
C GLY A 56 8.91 -16.45 10.29
N SER A 57 10.12 -16.47 10.85
CA SER A 57 10.38 -16.67 12.28
C SER A 57 10.69 -15.39 13.04
N MET A 58 10.88 -14.27 12.36
CA MET A 58 11.16 -13.00 13.03
C MET A 58 9.92 -12.58 13.85
N PRO A 59 10.10 -12.02 15.07
CA PRO A 59 8.99 -11.55 15.90
C PRO A 59 8.07 -10.56 15.16
N GLY A 60 8.67 -9.71 14.32
CA GLY A 60 7.94 -8.73 13.52
C GLY A 60 6.99 -9.33 12.49
N TYR A 61 7.32 -10.48 11.88
CA TYR A 61 6.43 -11.20 10.97
C TYR A 61 5.32 -11.91 11.77
N ALA A 62 5.72 -12.59 12.86
CA ALA A 62 4.80 -13.37 13.68
C ALA A 62 3.71 -12.50 14.35
N ALA A 63 4.01 -11.24 14.66
CA ALA A 63 3.05 -10.29 15.21
C ALA A 63 1.83 -10.05 14.29
N TRP A 64 2.00 -10.14 12.97
CA TRP A 64 0.96 -9.80 11.99
C TRP A 64 0.43 -11.01 11.22
N PHE A 65 1.21 -12.08 11.13
CA PHE A 65 0.90 -13.25 10.30
C PHE A 65 0.97 -14.59 11.05
N GLY A 66 1.36 -14.57 12.32
CA GLY A 66 1.28 -15.71 13.23
C GLY A 66 2.49 -16.63 13.17
N ALA A 67 2.31 -17.85 13.69
CA ALA A 67 3.40 -18.81 13.85
C ALA A 67 4.11 -19.17 12.52
N PRO A 68 5.43 -19.43 12.55
CA PRO A 68 6.23 -19.65 11.35
C PRO A 68 5.67 -20.73 10.43
N SER A 69 5.56 -20.40 9.15
CA SER A 69 5.13 -21.31 8.09
C SER A 69 5.65 -20.80 6.76
N ILE A 70 6.46 -21.62 6.09
CA ILE A 70 7.07 -21.28 4.79
C ILE A 70 5.98 -20.99 3.74
N ALA A 71 4.89 -21.75 3.74
CA ALA A 71 3.79 -21.56 2.79
C ALA A 71 3.12 -20.18 2.97
N ARG A 72 2.78 -19.82 4.21
CA ARG A 72 2.19 -18.52 4.54
C ARG A 72 3.15 -17.36 4.29
N ARG A 73 4.41 -17.53 4.67
CA ARG A 73 5.47 -16.54 4.38
C ARG A 73 5.65 -16.32 2.89
N ASN A 74 5.63 -17.38 2.08
CA ASN A 74 5.74 -17.25 0.62
C ASN A 74 4.52 -16.59 -0.02
N LEU A 75 3.32 -16.80 0.54
CA LEU A 75 2.12 -16.08 0.10
C LEU A 75 2.24 -14.57 0.38
N VAL A 76 2.63 -14.20 1.59
CA VAL A 76 2.85 -12.78 1.95
C VAL A 76 4.00 -12.17 1.13
N LEU A 77 5.08 -12.94 0.87
CA LEU A 77 6.13 -12.52 -0.06
C LEU A 77 5.57 -12.22 -1.45
N GLN A 78 4.72 -13.10 -1.99
CA GLN A 78 4.10 -12.91 -3.29
C GLN A 78 3.25 -11.63 -3.31
N HIS A 79 2.44 -11.40 -2.28
CA HIS A 79 1.64 -10.17 -2.17
C HIS A 79 2.54 -8.93 -2.18
N PHE A 80 3.57 -8.86 -1.33
CA PHE A 80 4.45 -7.70 -1.28
C PHE A 80 5.34 -7.54 -2.51
N ALA A 81 5.71 -8.62 -3.20
CA ALA A 81 6.41 -8.52 -4.48
C ALA A 81 5.52 -7.86 -5.55
N LEU A 82 4.22 -8.19 -5.58
CA LEU A 82 3.25 -7.58 -6.49
C LEU A 82 2.95 -6.13 -6.08
N VAL A 83 2.66 -5.89 -4.80
CA VAL A 83 2.38 -4.54 -4.26
C VAL A 83 3.56 -3.60 -4.48
N ASN A 84 4.79 -4.03 -4.19
CA ASN A 84 5.99 -3.23 -4.44
C ASN A 84 6.30 -3.05 -5.93
N GLY A 85 5.91 -4.03 -6.77
CA GLY A 85 6.02 -3.94 -8.22
C GLY A 85 5.08 -2.90 -8.85
N ASN A 86 4.09 -2.43 -8.09
CA ASN A 86 3.22 -1.34 -8.52
C ASN A 86 3.97 -0.01 -8.47
N ASN A 87 3.56 0.91 -9.34
CA ASN A 87 3.91 2.31 -9.21
C ASN A 87 2.67 3.05 -8.71
N PHE A 88 2.62 3.36 -7.41
CA PHE A 88 1.48 4.09 -6.82
C PHE A 88 1.30 5.49 -7.43
N GLN A 89 2.35 6.08 -8.03
CA GLN A 89 2.22 7.31 -8.81
C GLN A 89 1.42 7.13 -10.11
N ASN A 90 1.09 5.90 -10.52
CA ASN A 90 0.26 5.64 -11.69
C ASN A 90 -1.22 5.36 -11.33
N TYR A 91 -1.57 5.41 -10.05
CA TYR A 91 -2.94 5.15 -9.60
C TYR A 91 -3.86 6.35 -9.84
N ILE A 92 -5.15 6.06 -9.84
CA ILE A 92 -6.25 7.03 -9.76
C ILE A 92 -6.69 7.12 -8.30
N TYR A 93 -6.67 8.33 -7.75
CA TYR A 93 -7.19 8.64 -6.43
C TYR A 93 -8.48 9.46 -6.59
N ASP A 94 -9.61 8.86 -6.24
CA ASP A 94 -10.92 9.49 -6.28
C ASP A 94 -11.25 10.09 -4.90
N CYS A 95 -11.30 11.41 -4.84
CA CYS A 95 -11.59 12.19 -3.64
C CYS A 95 -13.04 12.69 -3.57
N THR A 96 -13.91 12.26 -4.48
CA THR A 96 -15.32 12.68 -4.49
C THR A 96 -16.04 12.26 -3.19
N GLY A 97 -15.49 11.28 -2.47
CA GLY A 97 -16.11 10.69 -1.28
C GLY A 97 -17.46 10.04 -1.59
N ALA A 98 -17.72 9.77 -2.87
CA ALA A 98 -18.96 9.20 -3.34
C ALA A 98 -18.93 7.67 -3.24
N GLY A 99 -20.11 7.09 -3.02
CA GLY A 99 -20.31 5.65 -3.00
C GLY A 99 -20.80 5.12 -1.65
N ALA A 100 -21.65 4.11 -1.70
CA ALA A 100 -22.29 3.51 -0.52
C ALA A 100 -21.30 2.88 0.48
N ARG A 101 -20.02 2.69 0.07
CA ARG A 101 -18.95 2.13 0.90
C ARG A 101 -18.25 3.19 1.76
N CYS A 102 -18.37 4.47 1.43
CA CYS A 102 -17.87 5.55 2.29
C CYS A 102 -18.79 5.76 3.50
N THR A 103 -18.54 4.97 4.54
CA THR A 103 -19.18 5.10 5.86
C THR A 103 -18.23 5.82 6.83
N PRO A 104 -18.70 6.29 8.00
CA PRO A 104 -17.86 7.03 8.95
C PRO A 104 -16.59 6.30 9.44
N ASN A 105 -16.50 4.99 9.27
CA ASN A 105 -15.38 4.16 9.73
C ASN A 105 -14.53 3.56 8.58
N VAL A 106 -14.74 4.02 7.35
CA VAL A 106 -14.01 3.54 6.17
C VAL A 106 -13.17 4.71 5.65
N ALA A 107 -11.84 4.55 5.65
CA ALA A 107 -10.92 5.57 5.15
C ALA A 107 -10.86 5.54 3.62
N ALA A 108 -10.74 4.35 3.03
CA ALA A 108 -10.73 4.18 1.59
C ALA A 108 -11.38 2.85 1.20
N TYR A 109 -11.59 2.66 -0.09
CA TYR A 109 -11.94 1.35 -0.64
C TYR A 109 -11.52 1.23 -2.10
N VAL A 110 -11.29 0.00 -2.53
CA VAL A 110 -11.12 -0.37 -3.94
C VAL A 110 -12.15 -1.39 -4.39
N ASP A 111 -12.38 -1.45 -5.69
CA ASP A 111 -13.00 -2.60 -6.33
C ASP A 111 -11.88 -3.53 -6.82
N ALA A 112 -11.87 -4.77 -6.33
CA ALA A 112 -10.74 -5.69 -6.50
C ALA A 112 -10.33 -5.93 -7.97
N ASN A 113 -11.29 -5.84 -8.90
CA ASN A 113 -11.07 -6.06 -10.34
C ASN A 113 -10.81 -4.76 -11.14
N THR A 114 -10.86 -3.59 -10.48
CA THR A 114 -10.56 -2.29 -11.09
C THR A 114 -9.21 -1.81 -10.59
N PHE A 115 -8.15 -2.44 -11.08
CA PHE A 115 -6.80 -2.21 -10.60
C PHE A 115 -6.37 -0.73 -10.66
N GLY A 116 -5.72 -0.27 -9.60
CA GLY A 116 -5.10 1.06 -9.55
C GLY A 116 -6.08 2.22 -9.35
N THR A 117 -7.34 1.96 -8.98
CA THR A 117 -8.29 3.01 -8.58
C THR A 117 -8.59 2.91 -7.09
N VAL A 118 -8.27 3.96 -6.34
CA VAL A 118 -8.48 4.07 -4.89
C VAL A 118 -9.51 5.15 -4.60
N ASN A 119 -10.61 4.78 -3.95
CA ASN A 119 -11.67 5.71 -3.56
C ASN A 119 -11.44 6.16 -2.13
N LEU A 120 -11.26 7.46 -1.91
CA LEU A 120 -10.91 8.05 -0.63
C LEU A 120 -12.16 8.66 0.03
N CYS A 121 -12.42 8.23 1.26
CA CYS A 121 -13.56 8.67 2.06
C CYS A 121 -13.13 9.72 3.10
N ALA A 122 -14.11 10.34 3.78
CA ALA A 122 -13.85 11.42 4.73
C ALA A 122 -12.81 11.06 5.84
N PRO A 123 -12.82 9.86 6.45
CA PRO A 123 -11.85 9.52 7.49
C PRO A 123 -10.39 9.51 7.03
N TYR A 124 -10.10 9.23 5.75
CA TYR A 124 -8.72 9.25 5.22
C TYR A 124 -8.02 10.59 5.43
N TRP A 125 -8.78 11.69 5.30
CA TRP A 125 -8.24 13.04 5.43
C TRP A 125 -7.96 13.46 6.88
N THR A 126 -8.38 12.65 7.86
CA THR A 126 -8.06 12.84 9.28
C THR A 126 -6.80 12.09 9.71
N LEU A 127 -6.30 11.20 8.86
CA LEU A 127 -5.05 10.48 9.10
C LEU A 127 -3.85 11.39 8.81
N PRO A 128 -2.76 11.26 9.57
CA PRO A 128 -1.51 11.92 9.21
C PRO A 128 -0.94 11.32 7.91
N PRO A 129 -0.07 12.06 7.18
CA PRO A 129 0.56 11.55 5.95
C PRO A 129 1.32 10.24 6.16
N ASP A 130 2.06 10.16 7.27
CA ASP A 130 2.73 8.98 7.80
C ASP A 130 2.42 8.83 9.30
N SER A 131 2.55 7.63 9.86
CA SER A 131 2.41 7.42 11.30
C SER A 131 3.13 6.16 11.73
N ARG A 132 4.12 6.34 12.61
CA ARG A 132 4.86 5.25 13.25
C ARG A 132 4.21 4.82 14.56
N GLU A 133 3.42 5.69 15.19
CA GLU A 133 2.84 5.46 16.52
C GLU A 133 1.56 4.63 16.46
N THR A 134 0.68 4.94 15.51
CA THR A 134 -0.62 4.27 15.36
C THR A 134 -0.62 3.18 14.29
N PHE A 135 0.46 3.09 13.51
CA PHE A 135 0.55 2.29 12.28
C PHE A 135 -0.49 2.66 11.20
N GLN A 136 -1.21 3.77 11.39
CA GLN A 136 -2.31 4.20 10.52
C GLN A 136 -2.04 5.61 10.02
N SER A 137 -1.98 5.74 8.70
CA SER A 137 -1.67 6.95 7.97
C SER A 137 -2.28 6.92 6.58
N GLN A 138 -2.21 8.04 5.89
CA GLN A 138 -2.56 8.10 4.47
C GLN A 138 -1.70 7.13 3.66
N ALA A 139 -0.39 7.09 3.89
CA ALA A 139 0.53 6.19 3.22
C ALA A 139 0.24 4.70 3.51
N SER A 140 -0.02 4.33 4.77
CA SER A 140 -0.34 2.95 5.13
C SER A 140 -1.67 2.49 4.53
N THR A 141 -2.66 3.40 4.46
CA THR A 141 -3.95 3.13 3.80
C THR A 141 -3.76 2.83 2.30
N ILE A 142 -2.84 3.49 1.60
CA ILE A 142 -2.55 3.16 0.19
C ILE A 142 -2.03 1.72 0.06
N VAL A 143 -1.14 1.27 0.95
CA VAL A 143 -0.65 -0.12 0.97
C VAL A 143 -1.79 -1.10 1.29
N HIS A 144 -2.65 -0.76 2.26
CA HIS A 144 -3.84 -1.54 2.61
C HIS A 144 -4.71 -1.80 1.38
N GLU A 145 -5.13 -0.72 0.72
CA GLU A 145 -6.00 -0.77 -0.47
C GLU A 145 -5.32 -1.47 -1.65
N ALA A 146 -4.01 -1.29 -1.83
CA ALA A 146 -3.28 -1.99 -2.87
C ALA A 146 -3.39 -3.52 -2.72
N THR A 147 -3.38 -4.05 -1.49
CA THR A 147 -3.46 -5.51 -1.26
C THR A 147 -4.83 -6.10 -1.63
N HIS A 148 -5.89 -5.29 -1.67
CA HIS A 148 -7.24 -5.72 -2.04
C HIS A 148 -7.41 -5.98 -3.54
N PHE A 149 -6.56 -5.42 -4.40
CA PHE A 149 -6.65 -5.71 -5.83
C PHE A 149 -6.38 -7.19 -6.10
N ALA A 150 -7.18 -7.80 -6.99
CA ALA A 150 -7.02 -9.19 -7.38
C ALA A 150 -5.63 -9.48 -7.95
N ALA A 151 -5.03 -8.48 -8.62
CA ALA A 151 -3.66 -8.55 -9.14
C ALA A 151 -2.58 -8.61 -8.05
N ASN A 152 -2.89 -8.28 -6.79
CA ASN A 152 -1.93 -8.16 -5.68
C ASN A 152 -2.16 -9.19 -4.55
N GLY A 153 -3.18 -10.04 -4.66
CA GLY A 153 -3.48 -11.06 -3.65
C GLY A 153 -4.94 -11.08 -3.17
N GLU A 154 -5.74 -10.07 -3.53
CA GLU A 154 -7.17 -10.02 -3.20
C GLU A 154 -7.46 -10.20 -1.70
N THR A 155 -6.69 -9.51 -0.85
CA THR A 155 -6.87 -9.57 0.61
C THR A 155 -8.29 -9.14 1.02
N ARG A 156 -8.66 -9.46 2.26
CA ARG A 156 -9.97 -9.18 2.85
C ARG A 156 -9.83 -8.32 4.11
N ASP A 157 -10.95 -7.78 4.53
CA ASP A 157 -11.12 -7.07 5.80
C ASP A 157 -11.61 -8.03 6.91
N TYR A 158 -10.74 -8.90 7.41
CA TYR A 158 -11.10 -9.76 8.54
C TYR A 158 -11.09 -8.99 9.86
N LYS A 159 -10.05 -8.17 10.07
CA LYS A 159 -9.84 -7.35 11.26
C LYS A 159 -9.13 -6.06 10.88
N ARG A 160 -9.39 -4.97 11.61
CA ARG A 160 -8.97 -3.61 11.24
C ARG A 160 -8.16 -2.85 12.28
N THR A 161 -8.11 -3.32 13.53
CA THR A 161 -7.33 -2.66 14.59
C THR A 161 -6.04 -3.43 14.84
N VAL A 162 -4.99 -2.76 15.34
CA VAL A 162 -3.71 -3.39 15.68
C VAL A 162 -3.91 -4.60 16.58
N GLY A 163 -4.63 -4.44 17.69
CA GLY A 163 -4.89 -5.52 18.64
C GLY A 163 -5.68 -6.68 18.04
N ASP A 164 -6.71 -6.38 17.23
CA ASP A 164 -7.47 -7.42 16.57
C ASP A 164 -6.66 -8.19 15.52
N CYS A 165 -5.76 -7.51 14.79
CA CYS A 165 -4.88 -8.15 13.81
C CYS A 165 -3.84 -9.04 14.48
N GLN A 166 -3.29 -8.62 15.61
CA GLN A 166 -2.41 -9.47 16.43
C GLN A 166 -3.15 -10.70 16.98
N ILE A 167 -4.40 -10.53 17.44
CA ILE A 167 -5.25 -11.67 17.83
C ILE A 167 -5.55 -12.57 16.63
N LEU A 168 -5.80 -12.01 15.45
CA LEU A 168 -6.03 -12.76 14.22
C LEU A 168 -4.80 -13.60 13.84
N ALA A 169 -3.60 -13.01 13.94
CA ALA A 169 -2.33 -13.71 13.71
C ALA A 169 -2.15 -14.91 14.65
N LEU A 170 -2.52 -14.77 15.92
CA LEU A 170 -2.44 -15.84 16.92
C LEU A 170 -3.48 -16.94 16.70
N THR A 171 -4.71 -16.56 16.34
CA THR A 171 -5.86 -17.48 16.38
C THR A 171 -6.25 -18.05 15.01
N ARG A 172 -5.97 -17.31 13.93
CA ARG A 172 -6.35 -17.64 12.55
C ARG A 172 -5.30 -17.13 11.56
N PRO A 173 -4.06 -17.67 11.60
CA PRO A 173 -2.96 -17.17 10.77
C PRO A 173 -3.24 -17.26 9.26
N ASP A 174 -4.06 -18.22 8.81
CA ASP A 174 -4.47 -18.31 7.40
C ASP A 174 -5.39 -17.15 6.97
N GLN A 175 -6.16 -16.57 7.90
CA GLN A 175 -6.89 -15.32 7.67
C GLN A 175 -5.96 -14.11 7.78
N ALA A 176 -5.01 -14.12 8.71
CA ALA A 176 -4.07 -13.02 8.92
C ALA A 176 -3.22 -12.73 7.67
N VAL A 177 -2.73 -13.76 6.99
CA VAL A 177 -2.00 -13.61 5.70
C VAL A 177 -2.88 -13.20 4.51
N MET A 178 -4.19 -13.13 4.73
CA MET A 178 -5.16 -12.63 3.76
C MET A 178 -5.87 -11.37 4.28
N ASN A 179 -5.40 -10.76 5.37
CA ASN A 179 -6.01 -9.58 5.98
C ASN A 179 -5.27 -8.30 5.54
N ALA A 180 -5.97 -7.35 4.93
CA ALA A 180 -5.34 -6.12 4.42
C ALA A 180 -4.68 -5.29 5.53
N ALA A 181 -5.35 -5.13 6.68
CA ALA A 181 -4.77 -4.40 7.82
C ALA A 181 -3.52 -5.10 8.40
N SER A 182 -3.43 -6.43 8.34
CA SER A 182 -2.21 -7.13 8.75
C SER A 182 -1.02 -6.79 7.84
N HIS A 183 -1.26 -6.64 6.52
CA HIS A 183 -0.24 -6.19 5.58
C HIS A 183 0.13 -4.73 5.81
N GLU A 184 -0.87 -3.86 6.00
CA GLU A 184 -0.66 -2.45 6.32
C GLU A 184 0.29 -2.27 7.50
N TYR A 185 0.00 -2.93 8.63
CA TYR A 185 0.79 -2.77 9.84
C TYR A 185 2.18 -3.40 9.73
N PHE A 186 2.30 -4.55 9.06
CA PHE A 186 3.60 -5.13 8.77
C PHE A 186 4.45 -4.21 7.89
N ALA A 187 3.86 -3.54 6.90
CA ALA A 187 4.57 -2.64 6.01
C ALA A 187 5.08 -1.38 6.74
N VAL A 188 4.24 -0.78 7.59
CA VAL A 188 4.66 0.35 8.42
C VAL A 188 5.77 -0.07 9.37
N GLN A 189 5.62 -1.19 10.08
CA GLN A 189 6.65 -1.71 11.00
C GLN A 189 7.98 -1.95 10.28
N SER A 190 7.93 -2.50 9.07
CA SER A 190 9.12 -2.84 8.29
C SER A 190 9.93 -1.60 7.88
N ALA A 191 9.32 -0.42 7.82
CA ALA A 191 10.00 0.84 7.54
C ALA A 191 10.52 1.55 8.82
N LEU A 192 10.37 0.94 9.99
CA LEU A 192 10.91 1.45 11.26
C LEU A 192 12.30 0.92 11.60
N VAL A 193 12.73 -0.14 10.91
CA VAL A 193 13.95 -0.91 11.20
C VAL A 193 15.12 -0.56 10.29
#